data_AF-A0A9E4FGK5-F1
#
_entry.id   AF-A0A9E4FGK5-F1
#
_cell.length_a   1.000
_cell.length_b   1.000
_cell.length_c   1.000
_cell.angle_alpha   90.00
_cell.angle_beta   90.00
_cell.angle_gamma   90.00
#
_symmetry.space_group_name_H-M   'P 1'
#
loop_
_entity.id
_entity.type
_entity.pdbx_description
1 polymer ?
#
loop_
_entity_poly.entity_id
_entity_poly.type
_entity_poly.pdbx_seq_one_letter_code
_entity_poly.pdbx_strand_id
1 'polypeptide(L)'
;HNPSGPICHAASLQVSAALGAFDMLEVQFDESPLFDRIVDTPFAEVRDGHAELPPGLGLGVELAEDILARHADRPARDWRRGRGGVERHR
;
A
#
# COMPACT_ATOMS: atom_id res chain seq x y z
N HIS A 1 5.12 -1.59 -7.41
CA HIS A 1 5.79 -1.84 -6.11
C HIS A 1 5.13 -0.94 -5.09
N ASN A 2 4.53 -1.54 -4.05
CA ASN A 2 3.82 -0.83 -2.99
C ASN A 2 4.54 -0.98 -1.63
N PRO A 3 5.53 -0.13 -1.30
CA PRO A 3 6.21 -0.21 -0.01
C PRO A 3 5.59 0.70 1.08
N SER A 4 4.46 1.37 0.82
CA SER A 4 4.07 2.58 1.59
C SER A 4 2.64 2.58 2.16
N GLY A 5 1.98 1.42 2.23
CA GLY A 5 0.67 1.29 2.89
C GLY A 5 -0.55 1.29 1.93
N PRO A 6 -1.77 1.42 2.47
CA PRO A 6 -3.01 1.05 1.76
C PRO A 6 -3.35 2.00 0.60
N ILE A 7 -2.98 3.28 0.66
CA ILE A 7 -3.22 4.21 -0.45
C ILE A 7 -2.31 3.90 -1.65
N CYS A 8 -1.03 3.60 -1.41
CA CYS A 8 -0.13 3.17 -2.48
C CYS A 8 -0.53 1.79 -3.02
N HIS A 9 -1.13 0.93 -2.19
CA HIS A 9 -1.74 -0.32 -2.65
C HIS A 9 -2.88 -0.06 -3.64
N ALA A 10 -3.87 0.72 -3.24
CA ALA A 10 -5.02 1.08 -4.08
C ALA A 10 -4.58 1.73 -5.39
N ALA A 11 -3.64 2.69 -5.34
CA ALA A 11 -3.08 3.32 -6.54
C ALA A 11 -2.40 2.30 -7.46
N SER A 12 -1.65 1.36 -6.90
CA SER A 12 -1.02 0.31 -7.69
C SER A 12 -2.05 -0.60 -8.35
N LEU A 13 -3.10 -1.00 -7.63
CA LEU A 13 -4.21 -1.79 -8.18
C LEU A 13 -4.88 -1.08 -9.37
N GLN A 14 -5.22 0.21 -9.22
CA GLN A 14 -5.85 0.99 -10.29
C GLN A 14 -4.96 1.09 -11.54
N VAL A 15 -3.67 1.39 -11.37
CA VAL A 15 -2.73 1.47 -12.50
C VAL A 15 -2.56 0.09 -13.16
N SER A 16 -2.38 -0.96 -12.38
CA SER A 16 -2.24 -2.33 -12.88
C SER A 16 -3.44 -2.77 -13.71
N ALA A 17 -4.67 -2.46 -13.27
CA ALA A 17 -5.88 -2.82 -14.00
C ALA A 17 -6.11 -1.99 -15.26
N ALA A 18 -5.59 -0.75 -15.31
CA ALA A 18 -5.73 0.12 -16.47
C ALA A 18 -4.73 -0.18 -17.61
N LEU A 19 -3.65 -0.90 -17.32
CA LEU A 19 -2.61 -1.21 -18.30
C LEU A 19 -3.00 -2.41 -19.16
N GLY A 20 -3.00 -2.24 -20.49
CA GLY A 20 -3.27 -3.33 -21.44
C GLY A 20 -2.19 -4.40 -21.53
N ALA A 21 -1.00 -4.14 -20.96
CA ALA A 21 0.11 -5.08 -20.86
C ALA A 21 0.75 -4.97 -19.48
N PHE A 22 0.16 -5.67 -18.51
CA PHE A 22 0.62 -5.75 -17.14
C PHE A 22 1.07 -7.19 -16.82
N ASP A 23 2.24 -7.34 -16.19
CA ASP A 23 2.81 -8.65 -15.87
C ASP A 23 2.39 -9.11 -14.47
N MET A 24 2.86 -8.43 -13.42
CA MET A 24 2.54 -8.77 -12.04
C MET A 24 2.62 -7.59 -11.09
N LEU A 25 1.81 -7.62 -10.02
CA LEU A 25 1.83 -6.64 -8.95
C LEU A 25 2.48 -7.24 -7.70
N GLU A 26 3.60 -6.66 -7.28
CA GLU A 26 4.16 -6.95 -5.95
C GLU A 26 3.25 -6.38 -4.86
N VAL A 27 2.85 -7.24 -3.93
CA VAL A 27 2.08 -6.90 -2.74
C VAL A 27 2.83 -7.33 -1.49
N GLN A 28 2.67 -6.59 -0.41
CA GLN A 28 3.15 -7.02 0.89
C GLN A 28 2.19 -8.09 1.42
N PHE A 29 2.72 -9.26 1.76
CA PHE A 29 1.97 -10.35 2.37
C PHE A 29 1.91 -10.17 3.88
N ASP A 30 0.79 -10.55 4.49
CA ASP A 30 0.55 -10.48 5.94
C ASP A 30 0.73 -9.07 6.51
N GLU A 31 -0.03 -8.13 5.94
CA GLU A 31 -0.03 -6.74 6.38
C GLU A 31 -0.53 -6.57 7.82
N SER A 32 -0.09 -5.49 8.47
CA SER A 32 -0.54 -5.21 9.83
C SER A 32 -2.04 -4.89 9.88
N PRO A 33 -2.76 -5.16 10.99
CA PRO A 33 -4.15 -4.75 11.14
C PRO A 33 -4.41 -3.24 11.05
N LEU A 34 -3.37 -2.41 11.04
CA LEU A 34 -3.51 -0.96 10.81
C LEU A 34 -3.68 -0.64 9.32
N PHE A 35 -3.14 -1.48 8.42
CA PHE A 35 -3.25 -1.30 6.98
C PHE A 35 -4.72 -1.25 6.55
N ASP A 36 -5.51 -2.24 6.96
CA ASP A 36 -6.93 -2.31 6.63
C ASP A 36 -7.76 -1.26 7.38
N ARG A 37 -7.36 -0.89 8.60
CA ARG A 37 -8.12 0.06 9.44
C ARG A 37 -7.94 1.52 9.06
N ILE A 38 -6.87 1.88 8.36
CA ILE A 38 -6.64 3.28 7.95
C ILE A 38 -7.48 3.68 6.74
N VAL A 39 -8.08 2.71 6.05
CA VAL A 39 -9.07 2.92 4.99
C VAL A 39 -10.43 2.43 5.46
N ASP A 40 -11.50 3.07 4.99
CA ASP A 40 -12.87 2.69 5.34
C ASP A 40 -13.36 1.43 4.60
N THR A 41 -12.71 1.14 3.48
CA THR A 41 -13.03 0.06 2.56
C THR A 41 -11.85 -0.91 2.54
N PRO A 42 -11.94 -2.05 3.26
CA PRO A 42 -10.86 -3.03 3.29
C PRO A 42 -10.71 -3.69 1.92
N PHE A 43 -9.48 -4.08 1.59
CA PHE A 43 -9.20 -4.78 0.34
C PHE A 43 -9.70 -6.23 0.41
N ALA A 44 -10.14 -6.75 -0.73
CA ALA A 44 -10.42 -8.17 -0.84
C ALA A 44 -9.13 -8.98 -0.69
N GLU A 45 -9.25 -10.19 -0.14
CA GLU A 45 -8.14 -11.14 -0.12
C GLU A 45 -7.68 -11.47 -1.54
N VAL A 46 -6.37 -11.63 -1.72
CA VAL A 46 -5.82 -12.15 -2.98
C VAL A 46 -6.24 -13.61 -3.12
N ARG A 47 -6.92 -13.94 -4.23
CA ARG A 47 -7.42 -15.29 -4.53
C ARG A 47 -6.82 -15.79 -5.82
N ASP A 48 -6.23 -16.98 -5.78
CA ASP A 48 -5.59 -17.63 -6.95
C ASP A 48 -4.60 -16.71 -7.70
N GLY A 49 -3.85 -15.89 -6.96
CA GLY A 49 -2.89 -14.93 -7.51
C GLY A 49 -3.51 -13.66 -8.12
N HIS A 50 -4.81 -13.43 -7.94
CA HIS A 50 -5.53 -12.27 -8.44
C HIS A 50 -6.04 -11.40 -7.30
N ALA A 51 -5.97 -10.07 -7.49
CA ALA A 51 -6.52 -9.09 -6.57
C ALA A 51 -7.76 -8.43 -7.21
N GLU A 52 -8.79 -8.18 -6.40
CA GLU A 52 -9.96 -7.43 -6.84
C GLU A 52 -9.73 -5.92 -6.67
N LEU A 53 -10.29 -5.13 -7.57
CA LEU A 53 -10.29 -3.67 -7.41
C LEU A 53 -11.26 -3.27 -6.29
N PRO A 54 -10.85 -2.36 -5.39
CA PRO A 54 -11.76 -1.86 -4.39
C PRO A 54 -12.89 -1.04 -5.06
N PRO A 55 -14.14 -1.17 -4.59
CA PRO A 55 -15.29 -0.54 -5.22
C PRO A 55 -15.29 0.97 -4.93
N GLY A 56 -15.65 1.78 -5.93
CA GLY A 56 -15.83 3.21 -5.76
C GLY A 56 -15.11 4.06 -6.79
N LEU A 57 -15.16 5.37 -6.60
CA LEU A 57 -14.53 6.34 -7.49
C LEU A 57 -13.07 6.59 -7.09
N GLY A 58 -12.28 7.13 -8.01
CA GLY A 58 -10.89 7.46 -7.76
C GLY A 58 -10.06 6.21 -7.47
N LEU A 59 -9.49 6.12 -6.27
CA LEU A 59 -8.72 4.94 -5.85
C LEU A 59 -9.58 3.78 -5.34
N GLY A 60 -10.89 4.00 -5.14
CA GLY A 60 -11.82 3.00 -4.59
C GLY A 60 -11.72 2.83 -3.07
N VAL A 61 -11.00 3.70 -2.38
CA VAL A 61 -10.88 3.70 -0.91
C VAL A 61 -10.94 5.13 -0.37
N GLU A 62 -11.48 5.32 0.82
CA GLU A 62 -11.39 6.57 1.57
C GLU A 62 -10.57 6.39 2.84
N LEU A 63 -9.99 7.47 3.36
CA LEU A 63 -9.20 7.44 4.58
C LEU A 63 -10.12 7.46 5.81
N ALA A 64 -9.86 6.58 6.77
CA ALA A 64 -10.50 6.58 8.08
C ALA A 64 -9.88 7.67 8.96
N GLU A 65 -10.43 8.88 8.89
CA GLU A 65 -9.90 10.08 9.58
C GLU A 65 -9.75 9.90 11.10
N ASP A 66 -10.67 9.18 11.75
CA ASP A 66 -10.60 8.94 13.19
C ASP A 66 -9.43 8.00 13.58
N ILE A 67 -9.09 7.05 12.71
CA ILE A 67 -7.93 6.18 12.88
C ILE A 67 -6.65 6.95 12.58
N LEU A 68 -6.61 7.75 11.52
CA LEU A 68 -5.48 8.62 11.20
C LEU A 68 -5.13 9.56 12.35
N ALA A 69 -6.14 10.21 12.93
CA ALA A 69 -5.94 11.14 14.05
C ALA A 69 -5.26 10.49 15.27
N ARG A 70 -5.48 9.18 15.51
CA ARG A 70 -4.84 8.42 16.60
C ARG A 70 -3.38 8.06 16.33
N HIS A 71 -2.89 8.28 15.11
CA HIS A 71 -1.54 7.91 14.68
C HIS A 71 -0.73 9.08 14.08
N ALA A 72 -1.35 10.26 13.96
CA ALA A 72 -0.77 11.44 13.31
C ALA A 72 0.33 12.15 14.12
N ASP A 73 0.41 11.89 15.43
CA ASP A 73 1.40 12.48 16.34
C ASP A 73 2.79 11.82 16.24
N ARG A 74 2.90 10.72 15.49
CA ARG A 74 4.19 10.04 15.29
C ARG A 74 5.11 10.89 14.42
N PRO A 75 6.39 11.06 14.81
CA PRO A 75 7.35 11.79 13.99
C PRO A 75 7.50 11.09 12.63
N ALA A 76 7.33 11.85 11.56
CA ALA A 76 7.61 11.37 10.22
C ALA A 76 9.07 10.94 10.12
N ARG A 77 9.30 9.71 9.62
CA ARG A 77 10.65 9.23 9.35
C ARG A 77 11.10 9.76 7.99
N ASP A 78 12.31 10.29 7.96
CA ASP A 78 12.94 10.74 6.72
C ASP A 78 13.66 9.56 6.06
N TRP A 79 13.07 9.05 4.98
CA TRP A 79 13.64 7.96 4.19
C TRP A 79 14.58 8.53 3.12
N ARG A 80 15.86 8.65 3.47
CA ARG A 80 16.91 9.06 2.52
C ARG A 80 17.52 7.84 1.87
N ARG A 81 17.59 7.84 0.53
CA ARG A 81 18.44 6.90 -0.19
C ARG A 81 19.89 7.21 0.16
N GLY A 82 20.52 6.38 1.00
CA GLY A 82 21.95 6.47 1.26
C GLY A 82 22.70 6.42 -0.07
N ARG A 83 23.59 7.39 -0.33
CA ARG A 83 24.53 7.28 -1.44
C ARG A 83 25.45 6.10 -1.09
N GLY A 84 25.31 4.99 -1.78
CA GLY A 84 25.88 3.70 -1.39
C GLY A 84 27.39 3.75 -1.14
N GLY A 85 27.81 3.17 -0.01
CA GLY A 85 29.10 2.54 0.20
C GLY A 85 28.82 1.18 0.84
N VAL A 86 29.16 0.10 0.16
CA VAL A 86 29.03 -1.26 0.69
C VAL A 86 30.11 -1.45 1.74
N GLU A 87 29.73 -1.57 3.00
CA GLU A 87 30.63 -2.11 4.03
C GLU A 87 30.03 -3.43 4.52
N ARG A 88 30.61 -4.53 4.03
CA ARG A 88 30.41 -5.85 4.60
C ARG A 88 31.21 -5.90 5.89
N HIS A 89 30.55 -6.00 7.04
CA HIS A 89 31.23 -6.41 8.27
C HIS A 89 30.90 -7.86 8.61
N ARG A 90 31.98 -8.57 8.94
CA ARG A 90 32.08 -9.98 9.32
C ARG A 90 31.40 -10.26 10.65
#